data_AF-A0A966A4X1-F1
#
_entry.id   AF-A0A966A4X1-F1
#
_cell.length_a   1.000
_cell.length_b   1.000
_cell.length_c   1.000
_cell.angle_alpha   90.00
_cell.angle_beta   90.00
_cell.angle_gamma   90.00
#
_symmetry.space_group_name_H-M   'P 1'
#
loop_
_entity.id
_entity.type
_entity.pdbx_description
1 polymer ?
#
loop_
_entity_poly.entity_id
_entity_poly.type
_entity_poly.pdbx_seq_one_letter_code
_entity_poly.pdbx_strand_id
1 'polypeptide(L)'
;MQEGFRSTYYEDMPSPLDRLRGWPRIDSFNQNGSFVRLFLPYYPVRDNLVLDQLCGRAEEVQDRLACLRRLWAVSIEGKPVSMANFESAERADLGMRGLIGLVPLTGLEPGLHRIEVFWNPNPAEEAAPLDDRYTEVSNRFVIPIAFSPAFEMSLD
;
A
#
# COMPACT_ATOMS: atom_id res chain seq x y z
N MET A 1 15.36 -7.02 -11.39
CA MET A 1 15.27 -6.95 -9.92
C MET A 1 13.93 -6.33 -9.52
N GLN A 2 12.95 -7.14 -9.11
CA GLN A 2 11.68 -6.65 -8.53
C GLN A 2 11.82 -6.31 -7.04
N GLU A 3 12.85 -6.86 -6.39
CA GLU A 3 13.20 -6.62 -4.99
C GLU A 3 14.32 -5.56 -4.89
N GLY A 4 14.16 -4.59 -3.98
CA GLY A 4 15.17 -3.56 -3.72
C GLY A 4 14.58 -2.17 -3.45
N PHE A 5 15.45 -1.25 -3.04
CA PHE A 5 15.10 0.15 -2.82
C PHE A 5 14.66 0.82 -4.12
N ARG A 6 13.49 1.45 -4.12
CA ARG A 6 12.96 2.21 -5.25
C ARG A 6 12.42 3.55 -4.76
N SER A 7 12.93 4.65 -5.30
CA SER A 7 12.52 6.01 -4.91
C SER A 7 11.02 6.25 -5.06
N THR A 8 10.37 5.57 -6.01
CA THR A 8 8.92 5.65 -6.29
C THR A 8 8.04 5.41 -5.06
N TYR A 9 8.52 4.67 -4.06
CA TYR A 9 7.77 4.41 -2.82
C TYR A 9 7.79 5.59 -1.84
N TYR A 10 8.73 6.53 -1.96
CA TYR A 10 8.93 7.59 -0.97
C TYR A 10 8.55 8.95 -1.53
N GLU A 11 7.70 9.66 -0.81
CA GLU A 11 7.17 10.95 -1.25
C GLU A 11 8.23 12.06 -1.19
N ASP A 12 9.23 11.92 -0.33
CA ASP A 12 10.39 12.81 -0.21
C ASP A 12 11.47 12.57 -1.27
N MET A 13 11.31 11.57 -2.14
CA MET A 13 12.23 11.28 -3.26
C MET A 13 11.52 11.34 -4.62
N PRO A 14 10.92 12.50 -4.97
CA PRO A 14 10.05 12.58 -6.14
C PRO A 14 10.82 12.41 -7.46
N SER A 15 10.28 11.57 -8.35
CA SER A 15 10.59 11.61 -9.78
C SER A 15 9.34 12.00 -10.58
N PRO A 16 9.44 12.82 -11.64
CA PRO A 16 8.32 13.11 -12.53
C PRO A 16 7.62 11.86 -13.09
N LEU A 17 8.37 10.77 -13.29
CA LEU A 17 7.86 9.50 -13.80
C LEU A 17 6.98 8.75 -12.78
N ASP A 18 7.13 9.04 -11.50
CA ASP A 18 6.42 8.32 -10.45
C ASP A 18 4.96 8.75 -10.36
N ARG A 19 4.61 10.00 -10.73
CA ARG A 19 3.23 10.52 -10.66
C ARG A 19 2.23 9.73 -11.49
N LEU A 20 2.70 8.96 -12.48
CA LEU A 20 1.84 8.15 -13.35
C LEU A 20 1.69 6.71 -12.86
N ARG A 21 2.41 6.31 -11.81
CA ARG A 21 2.46 4.94 -11.33
C ARG A 21 1.55 4.76 -10.12
N GLY A 22 0.58 3.85 -10.22
CA GLY A 22 -0.29 3.40 -9.14
C GLY A 22 0.44 2.49 -8.14
N TRP A 23 1.58 2.93 -7.63
CA TRP A 23 2.41 2.23 -6.65
C TRP A 23 2.08 2.73 -5.23
N PRO A 24 2.06 1.83 -4.23
CA PRO A 24 1.97 2.23 -2.82
C PRO A 24 3.04 3.25 -2.45
N ARG A 25 2.75 4.16 -1.51
CA ARG A 25 3.70 5.18 -1.08
C ARG A 25 3.72 5.39 0.42
N ILE A 26 4.87 5.77 0.92
CA ILE A 26 5.11 6.20 2.30
C ILE A 26 5.84 7.54 2.30
N ASP A 27 5.87 8.20 3.45
CA ASP A 27 6.43 9.56 3.56
C ASP A 27 7.94 9.61 3.22
N SER A 28 8.73 8.70 3.79
CA SER A 28 10.20 8.66 3.65
C SER A 28 10.77 7.26 3.84
N PHE A 29 12.04 7.05 3.48
CA PHE A 29 12.76 5.83 3.85
C PHE A 29 13.05 5.75 5.35
N ASN A 30 13.37 6.89 5.99
CA ASN A 30 13.69 6.94 7.41
C ASN A 30 12.41 7.14 8.22
N GLN A 31 12.21 6.28 9.23
CA GLN A 31 11.02 6.24 10.07
C GLN A 31 11.42 6.36 11.53
N ASN A 32 10.95 7.42 12.19
CA ASN A 32 11.30 7.70 13.58
C ASN A 32 10.08 7.62 14.52
N GLY A 33 8.87 7.59 13.96
CA GLY A 33 7.61 7.51 14.70
C GLY A 33 7.19 6.07 14.99
N SER A 34 6.08 5.90 15.73
CA SER A 34 5.52 4.59 16.06
C SER A 34 4.74 3.93 14.91
N PHE A 35 4.59 4.62 13.79
CA PHE A 35 3.86 4.15 12.61
C PHE A 35 4.43 4.76 11.32
N VAL A 36 4.17 4.08 10.21
CA VAL A 36 4.36 4.59 8.85
C VAL A 36 3.00 4.89 8.24
N ARG A 37 2.85 6.08 7.67
CA ARG A 37 1.68 6.41 6.86
C ARG A 37 1.84 5.77 5.48
N LEU A 38 0.90 4.89 5.12
CA LEU A 38 0.89 4.18 3.86
C LEU A 38 -0.30 4.62 3.01
N PHE A 39 -0.02 5.12 1.81
CA PHE A 39 -1.01 5.42 0.79
C PHE A 39 -1.06 4.29 -0.24
N LEU A 40 -2.26 3.78 -0.49
CA LEU A 40 -2.54 2.73 -1.48
C LEU A 40 -3.38 3.36 -2.61
N PRO A 41 -2.80 3.63 -3.78
CA PRO A 41 -3.50 4.34 -4.84
C PRO A 41 -4.59 3.47 -5.48
N TYR A 42 -5.71 4.08 -5.82
CA TYR A 42 -6.76 3.48 -6.64
C TYR A 42 -6.63 3.98 -8.08
N TYR A 43 -6.44 3.06 -9.01
CA TYR A 43 -6.31 3.32 -10.44
C TYR A 43 -7.52 2.74 -11.19
N PRO A 44 -8.56 3.57 -11.48
CA PRO A 44 -9.87 3.09 -11.91
C PRO A 44 -9.86 2.13 -13.11
N VAL A 45 -9.00 2.40 -14.10
CA VAL A 45 -8.93 1.61 -15.35
C VAL A 45 -8.48 0.17 -15.10
N ARG A 46 -7.65 -0.07 -14.08
CA ARG A 46 -7.16 -1.40 -13.70
C ARG A 46 -7.99 -1.99 -12.57
N ASP A 47 -8.21 -1.21 -11.52
CA ASP A 47 -8.75 -1.72 -10.26
C ASP A 47 -10.24 -2.05 -10.37
N ASN A 48 -11.01 -1.35 -11.22
CA ASN A 48 -12.42 -1.69 -11.43
C ASN A 48 -12.61 -3.09 -12.02
N LEU A 49 -11.69 -3.52 -12.89
CA LEU A 49 -11.74 -4.87 -13.48
C LEU A 49 -11.68 -5.97 -12.40
N VAL A 50 -10.89 -5.73 -11.35
CA VAL A 50 -10.79 -6.64 -10.20
C VAL A 50 -11.98 -6.47 -9.26
N LEU A 51 -12.35 -5.24 -8.95
CA LEU A 51 -13.44 -4.94 -8.02
C LEU A 51 -14.79 -5.46 -8.54
N ASP A 52 -15.06 -5.39 -9.84
CA ASP A 52 -16.27 -5.94 -10.47
C ASP A 52 -16.40 -7.47 -10.29
N GLN A 53 -15.26 -8.17 -10.09
CA GLN A 53 -15.23 -9.61 -9.81
C GLN A 53 -15.30 -9.90 -8.31
N LEU A 54 -14.54 -9.14 -7.50
CA LEU A 54 -14.44 -9.34 -6.05
C LEU A 54 -15.71 -8.93 -5.31
N CYS A 55 -16.43 -7.96 -5.88
CA CYS A 55 -17.56 -7.31 -5.25
C CYS A 55 -18.75 -7.39 -6.19
N GLY A 56 -19.85 -7.96 -5.69
CA GLY A 56 -21.15 -7.79 -6.34
C GLY A 56 -21.56 -6.31 -6.35
N ARG A 57 -22.80 -6.01 -6.78
CA ARG A 57 -23.33 -4.64 -6.72
C ARG A 57 -23.33 -4.11 -5.28
N ALA A 58 -22.27 -3.40 -4.90
CA ALA A 58 -22.17 -2.68 -3.64
C ALA A 58 -22.98 -1.39 -3.77
N GLU A 59 -24.19 -1.39 -3.23
CA GLU A 59 -25.12 -0.26 -3.39
C GLU A 59 -24.75 0.91 -2.47
N GLU A 60 -24.27 0.63 -1.25
CA GLU A 60 -23.90 1.64 -0.26
C GLU A 60 -22.42 2.04 -0.30
N VAL A 61 -22.11 3.27 0.16
CA VAL A 61 -20.73 3.79 0.21
C VAL A 61 -19.84 2.96 1.13
N GLN A 62 -20.35 2.50 2.28
CA GLN A 62 -19.59 1.69 3.23
C GLN A 62 -19.22 0.33 2.63
N ASP A 63 -20.13 -0.29 1.89
CA ASP A 63 -19.87 -1.55 1.18
C ASP A 63 -18.79 -1.37 0.10
N ARG A 64 -18.81 -0.23 -0.62
CA ARG A 64 -17.78 0.11 -1.61
C ARG A 64 -16.42 0.31 -0.98
N LEU A 65 -16.33 0.96 0.19
CA LEU A 65 -15.07 1.13 0.91
C LEU A 65 -14.55 -0.20 1.45
N ALA A 66 -15.42 -1.01 2.06
CA ALA A 66 -15.08 -2.36 2.52
C ALA A 66 -14.59 -3.24 1.37
N CYS A 67 -15.25 -3.14 0.21
CA CYS A 67 -14.83 -3.76 -1.04
C CYS A 67 -13.45 -3.27 -1.50
N LEU A 68 -13.21 -1.96 -1.57
CA LEU A 68 -11.94 -1.39 -1.99
C LEU A 68 -10.77 -1.84 -1.09
N ARG A 69 -11.01 -1.98 0.21
CA ARG A 69 -10.02 -2.53 1.17
C ARG A 69 -9.61 -3.97 0.82
N ARG A 70 -10.48 -4.78 0.22
CA ARG A 70 -10.18 -6.17 -0.17
C ARG A 70 -9.23 -6.28 -1.37
N LEU A 71 -9.04 -5.19 -2.12
CA LEU A 71 -8.09 -5.12 -3.21
C LEU A 71 -6.63 -5.20 -2.71
N TRP A 72 -6.41 -4.91 -1.44
CA TRP A 72 -5.07 -4.77 -0.87
C TRP A 72 -4.89 -5.69 0.35
N ALA A 73 -3.67 -6.21 0.50
CA ALA A 73 -3.19 -6.75 1.76
C ALA A 73 -1.87 -6.09 2.12
N VAL A 74 -1.67 -5.81 3.40
CA VAL A 74 -0.47 -5.14 3.91
C VAL A 74 0.09 -5.98 5.07
N SER A 75 1.40 -6.13 5.11
CA SER A 75 2.10 -6.72 6.25
C SER A 75 3.43 -6.03 6.49
N ILE A 76 3.96 -6.16 7.70
CA ILE A 76 5.31 -5.73 8.06
C ILE A 76 5.99 -6.87 8.81
N GLU A 77 7.18 -7.28 8.37
CA GLU A 77 7.89 -8.45 8.91
C GLU A 77 7.00 -9.71 9.01
N GLY A 78 6.19 -9.93 7.96
CA GLY A 78 5.23 -11.05 7.88
C GLY A 78 4.00 -10.92 8.78
N LYS A 79 3.89 -9.88 9.62
CA LYS A 79 2.72 -9.63 10.47
C LYS A 79 1.66 -8.84 9.69
N PRO A 80 0.44 -9.37 9.52
CA PRO A 80 -0.63 -8.67 8.80
C PRO A 80 -1.01 -7.34 9.48
N VAL A 81 -1.22 -6.31 8.68
CA VAL A 81 -1.81 -5.03 9.09
C VAL A 81 -3.29 -5.05 8.74
N SER A 82 -4.14 -4.68 9.70
CA SER A 82 -5.59 -4.67 9.48
C SER A 82 -5.99 -3.60 8.47
N MET A 83 -6.62 -4.04 7.37
CA MET A 83 -7.18 -3.14 6.36
C MET A 83 -8.43 -2.39 6.84
N ALA A 84 -9.03 -2.80 7.97
CA ALA A 84 -10.25 -2.17 8.50
C ALA A 84 -10.06 -0.69 8.88
N ASN A 85 -8.84 -0.32 9.26
CA ASN A 85 -8.49 1.04 9.69
C ASN A 85 -7.96 1.93 8.54
N PHE A 86 -7.93 1.41 7.31
CA PHE A 86 -7.57 2.21 6.15
C PHE A 86 -8.78 3.03 5.69
N GLU A 87 -8.62 4.34 5.57
CA GLU A 87 -9.68 5.26 5.18
C GLU A 87 -9.54 5.67 3.72
N SER A 88 -10.65 6.08 3.08
CA SER A 88 -10.57 6.70 1.76
C SER A 88 -9.77 7.99 1.81
N ALA A 89 -8.86 8.18 0.86
CA ALA A 89 -8.03 9.37 0.79
C ALA A 89 -8.02 9.97 -0.62
N GLU A 90 -7.98 11.30 -0.67
CA GLU A 90 -7.66 12.06 -1.86
C GLU A 90 -6.32 12.79 -1.65
N ARG A 91 -5.40 12.60 -2.60
CA ARG A 91 -4.08 13.20 -2.64
C ARG A 91 -4.00 14.11 -3.85
N ALA A 92 -4.51 15.33 -3.68
CA ALA A 92 -4.56 16.34 -4.73
C ALA A 92 -3.16 16.72 -5.26
N ASP A 93 -2.15 16.67 -4.40
CA ASP A 93 -0.74 16.87 -4.73
C ASP A 93 -0.18 15.80 -5.70
N LEU A 94 -0.73 14.58 -5.64
CA LEU A 94 -0.41 13.48 -6.55
C LEU A 94 -1.42 13.34 -7.69
N GLY A 95 -2.57 14.01 -7.61
CA GLY A 95 -3.71 13.80 -8.52
C GLY A 95 -4.34 12.41 -8.37
N MET A 96 -4.24 11.78 -7.18
CA MET A 96 -4.66 10.40 -6.95
C MET A 96 -5.72 10.30 -5.85
N ARG A 97 -6.54 9.27 -5.94
CA ARG A 97 -7.42 8.80 -4.87
C ARG A 97 -7.00 7.40 -4.45
N GLY A 98 -7.43 6.94 -3.29
CA GLY A 98 -7.08 5.61 -2.81
C GLY A 98 -7.46 5.39 -1.36
N LEU A 99 -6.66 4.58 -0.69
CA LEU A 99 -6.74 4.36 0.75
C LEU A 99 -5.51 4.93 1.45
N ILE A 100 -5.68 5.41 2.68
CA ILE A 100 -4.58 5.78 3.57
C ILE A 100 -4.74 5.04 4.89
N GLY A 101 -3.64 4.56 5.45
CA GLY A 101 -3.64 3.88 6.73
C GLY A 101 -2.28 3.93 7.41
N LEU A 102 -2.23 3.37 8.62
CA LEU A 102 -1.03 3.33 9.43
C LEU A 102 -0.51 1.90 9.54
N VAL A 103 0.78 1.73 9.24
CA VAL A 103 1.53 0.49 9.49
C VAL A 103 2.25 0.64 10.83
N PRO A 104 1.95 -0.17 11.85
CA PRO A 104 2.57 -0.04 13.17
C PRO A 104 4.05 -0.46 13.14
N LEU A 105 4.89 0.33 13.80
CA LEU A 105 6.32 0.03 14.03
C LEU A 105 6.62 -0.38 15.48
N THR A 106 5.63 -0.28 16.37
CA THR A 106 5.77 -0.65 17.78
C THR A 106 6.23 -2.10 17.94
N GLY A 107 7.28 -2.30 18.74
CA GLY A 107 7.86 -3.61 19.00
C GLY A 107 8.76 -4.15 17.90
N LEU A 108 9.13 -3.33 16.90
CA LEU A 108 10.24 -3.61 16.00
C LEU A 108 11.55 -3.10 16.60
N GLU A 109 12.63 -3.83 16.39
CA GLU A 109 13.98 -3.36 16.73
C GLU A 109 14.42 -2.24 15.78
N PRO A 110 15.27 -1.29 16.19
CA PRO A 110 15.88 -0.35 15.26
C PRO A 110 16.63 -1.08 14.13
N GLY A 111 16.47 -0.63 12.88
CA GLY A 111 17.13 -1.25 11.73
C GLY A 111 16.31 -1.23 10.44
N LEU A 112 16.73 -2.05 9.47
CA LEU A 112 16.05 -2.20 8.19
C LEU A 112 14.87 -3.17 8.31
N HIS A 113 13.68 -2.70 7.94
CA HIS A 113 12.44 -3.51 7.90
C HIS A 113 11.79 -3.42 6.54
N ARG A 114 10.81 -4.30 6.28
CA ARG A 114 10.09 -4.37 5.01
C ARG A 114 8.58 -4.35 5.25
N ILE A 115 7.94 -3.40 4.61
CA ILE A 115 6.49 -3.39 4.41
C ILE A 115 6.22 -4.13 3.10
N GLU A 116 5.41 -5.19 3.17
CA GLU A 116 4.94 -5.89 1.98
C GLU A 116 3.49 -5.50 1.71
N VAL A 117 3.24 -5.09 0.47
CA VAL A 117 1.92 -4.71 -0.01
C VAL A 117 1.58 -5.59 -1.20
N PHE A 118 0.44 -6.25 -1.12
CA PHE A 118 -0.10 -7.05 -2.21
C PHE A 118 -1.33 -6.36 -2.77
N TRP A 119 -1.34 -6.18 -4.08
CA TRP A 119 -2.52 -5.83 -4.85
C TRP A 119 -3.13 -7.10 -5.44
N ASN A 120 -4.45 -7.22 -5.33
CA ASN A 120 -5.22 -8.43 -5.63
C ASN A 120 -4.59 -9.68 -5.01
N PRO A 121 -4.51 -9.78 -3.66
CA PRO A 121 -3.75 -10.83 -2.97
C PRO A 121 -4.30 -12.25 -3.18
N ASN A 122 -5.55 -12.39 -3.60
CA ASN A 122 -6.22 -13.67 -3.81
C ASN A 122 -6.81 -13.73 -5.22
N PRO A 123 -5.99 -13.78 -6.29
CA PRO A 123 -6.52 -14.00 -7.62
C PRO A 123 -7.12 -15.41 -7.70
N ALA A 124 -8.15 -15.60 -8.54
CA ALA A 124 -8.67 -16.94 -8.80
C ALA A 124 -7.57 -17.86 -9.35
N GLU A 125 -7.60 -19.17 -9.04
CA GLU A 125 -6.54 -20.14 -9.37
C GLU A 125 -6.22 -20.24 -10.87
N GLU A 126 -7.20 -19.93 -11.74
CA GLU A 126 -7.06 -19.86 -13.20
C GLU A 126 -7.40 -18.47 -13.74
N ALA A 127 -7.08 -17.41 -12.99
CA ALA A 127 -7.38 -16.04 -13.42
C ALA A 127 -6.70 -15.73 -14.76
N ALA A 128 -7.52 -15.49 -15.78
CA ALA A 128 -7.05 -14.89 -17.03
C ALA A 128 -6.48 -13.49 -16.75
N PRO A 129 -5.60 -12.97 -17.62
CA PRO A 129 -5.23 -11.56 -17.62
C PRO A 129 -6.47 -10.67 -17.50
N LEU A 130 -6.37 -9.62 -16.68
CA LEU A 130 -7.52 -8.75 -16.41
C LEU A 130 -7.98 -7.99 -17.65
N ASP A 131 -7.04 -7.69 -18.55
CA ASP A 131 -7.27 -7.07 -19.86
C ASP A 131 -6.04 -7.33 -20.75
N ASP A 132 -6.14 -7.07 -22.05
CA ASP A 132 -5.02 -7.12 -23.00
C ASP A 132 -3.86 -6.18 -22.60
N ARG A 133 -4.19 -5.09 -21.90
CA ARG A 133 -3.26 -4.11 -21.31
C ARG A 133 -2.67 -4.53 -19.96
N TYR A 134 -3.29 -5.46 -19.25
CA TYR A 134 -2.92 -5.84 -17.88
C TYR A 134 -2.73 -7.35 -17.77
N THR A 135 -1.50 -7.80 -17.99
CA THR A 135 -1.10 -9.20 -17.91
C THR A 135 -0.89 -9.69 -16.46
N GLU A 136 -0.77 -8.76 -15.51
CA GLU A 136 -0.58 -9.06 -14.09
C GLU A 136 -1.93 -9.32 -13.41
N VAL A 137 -2.11 -10.53 -12.88
CA VAL A 137 -3.31 -10.90 -12.09
C VAL A 137 -3.19 -10.51 -10.62
N SER A 138 -1.96 -10.31 -10.14
CA SER A 138 -1.65 -9.79 -8.80
C SER A 138 -0.31 -9.08 -8.84
N ASN A 139 -0.04 -8.24 -7.85
CA ASN A 139 1.22 -7.52 -7.74
C ASN A 139 1.73 -7.47 -6.30
N ARG A 140 3.02 -7.69 -6.12
CA ARG A 140 3.71 -7.56 -4.82
C ARG A 140 4.66 -6.38 -4.86
N PHE A 141 4.52 -5.50 -3.88
CA PHE A 141 5.40 -4.36 -3.63
C PHE A 141 6.12 -4.58 -2.30
N VAL A 142 7.43 -4.40 -2.28
CA VAL A 142 8.26 -4.48 -1.07
C VAL A 142 8.90 -3.13 -0.84
N ILE A 143 8.51 -2.47 0.25
CA ILE A 143 8.96 -1.13 0.63
C ILE A 143 9.92 -1.26 1.81
N PRO A 144 11.23 -1.11 1.60
CA PRO A 144 12.16 -1.09 2.72
C PRO A 144 12.03 0.22 3.52
N ILE A 145 12.22 0.14 4.83
CA ILE A 145 12.27 1.31 5.72
C ILE A 145 13.45 1.18 6.67
N ALA A 146 14.10 2.28 7.02
CA ALA A 146 15.01 2.36 8.14
C ALA A 146 14.23 2.86 9.37
N PHE A 147 13.92 1.95 10.29
CA PHE A 147 13.32 2.32 11.56
C PHE A 147 14.41 2.74 12.55
N SER A 148 14.38 4.00 12.95
CA SER A 148 15.28 4.59 13.94
C SER A 148 14.43 5.40 14.92
N PRO A 149 13.78 4.74 15.91
CA PRO A 149 12.98 5.46 16.88
C PRO A 149 13.86 6.53 17.54
N ALA A 150 13.29 7.71 17.77
CA ALA A 150 13.93 8.67 18.64
C ALA A 150 14.05 7.98 20.00
N PHE A 151 15.27 7.60 20.40
CA PHE A 151 15.48 7.10 21.76
C PHE A 151 14.92 8.16 22.71
N GLU A 152 13.85 7.85 23.45
CA GLU A 152 13.75 8.44 24.77
C GLU A 152 15.00 7.93 25.48
N MET A 153 15.96 8.84 25.72
CA MET A 153 16.99 8.56 26.71
C MET A 153 16.22 8.20 27.98
N SER A 154 16.31 6.94 28.42
CA SER A 154 15.85 6.59 29.77
C SER A 154 16.56 7.57 30.69
N LEU A 155 15.78 8.38 31.40
CA LEU A 155 16.29 9.14 32.54
C LEU A 155 16.39 8.17 33.71
N ASP A 156 17.29 7.18 33.61
CA ASP A 156 17.67 6.31 34.71
C ASP A 156 19.21 6.28 34.85
#